data_AF-A0ABD6FM31-F1
#
_entry.id   AF-A0ABD6FM31-F1
#
_cell.length_a   1.000
_cell.length_b   1.000
_cell.length_c   1.000
_cell.angle_alpha   90.00
_cell.angle_beta   90.00
_cell.angle_gamma   90.00
#
_symmetry.space_group_name_H-M   'P 1'
#
loop_
_entity.id
_entity.type
_entity.pdbx_description
1 polymer ?
#
loop_
_entity_poly.entity_id
_entity_poly.type
_entity_poly.pdbx_seq_one_letter_code
_entity_poly.pdbx_strand_id
1 'polypeptide(L)'
;MSTVQFKRPPRMPAPRTPGGEVHLEPPPEIPRNIPGNVVQKILPFVMILATLGMVAFMFTAMRDRGGVNPFFLMMPVMMLVSMGGMFLGGGRGGAQKKAEMNEDRKDYLRYLGQMRERAHQAMREQHAALEWVHPHPSTLLTIAGSRRMWERRASDKDFMHLRVGLSSHRLATRLVPPQTGPVDELEPISTLALRRFTRANSLVRNLPTQISVRGFAAISLNGEREHVLSFARAMLAQLVTLHSPEDVLVAVASAGKAKRDWEWVKWLPHAQHPTLTDGIGQLRMMASSLQ
;
A
#
# COMPACT_ATOMS: atom_id res chain seq x y z
N MET A 1 -32.38 36.77 -18.75
CA MET A 1 -31.35 36.50 -17.73
C MET A 1 -30.14 37.32 -18.10
N SER A 2 -29.60 38.11 -17.17
CA SER A 2 -28.33 38.82 -17.39
C SER A 2 -27.18 37.88 -17.07
N THR A 3 -26.15 37.85 -17.91
CA THR A 3 -24.93 37.04 -17.69
C THR A 3 -23.78 37.95 -17.26
N VAL A 4 -22.89 37.43 -16.43
CA VAL A 4 -21.67 38.11 -16.01
C VAL A 4 -20.49 37.44 -16.71
N GLN A 5 -19.61 38.24 -17.31
CA GLN A 5 -18.42 37.72 -17.94
C GLN A 5 -17.46 37.15 -16.87
N PHE A 6 -17.09 35.89 -17.02
CA PHE A 6 -16.13 35.24 -16.13
C PHE A 6 -14.78 35.10 -16.83
N LYS A 7 -13.77 35.84 -16.35
CA LYS A 7 -12.39 35.70 -16.85
C LYS A 7 -11.74 34.48 -16.22
N ARG A 8 -11.45 33.47 -17.04
CA ARG A 8 -10.83 32.22 -16.59
C ARG A 8 -9.38 32.46 -16.11
N PRO A 9 -9.05 32.28 -14.82
CA PRO A 9 -7.68 32.42 -14.34
C PRO A 9 -6.80 31.25 -14.81
N PRO A 10 -5.47 31.37 -14.69
CA PRO A 10 -4.56 30.23 -14.82
C PRO A 10 -4.94 29.11 -13.86
N ARG A 11 -4.85 27.86 -14.34
CA ARG A 11 -5.20 26.67 -13.57
C ARG A 11 -4.31 26.53 -12.34
N MET A 12 -4.92 26.23 -11.19
CA MET A 12 -4.17 25.96 -9.97
C MET A 12 -3.46 24.60 -10.07
N PRO A 13 -2.21 24.50 -9.62
CA PRO A 13 -1.50 23.22 -9.62
C PRO A 13 -2.22 22.24 -8.69
N ALA A 14 -2.47 21.03 -9.19
CA ALA A 14 -2.99 19.96 -8.37
C ALA A 14 -1.92 19.51 -7.35
N PRO A 15 -2.33 18.95 -6.20
CA PRO A 15 -1.41 18.25 -5.31
C PRO A 15 -0.59 17.22 -6.07
N ARG A 16 0.70 17.10 -5.74
CA ARG A 16 1.58 16.13 -6.41
C ARG A 16 1.12 14.72 -6.08
N THR A 17 0.93 13.89 -7.10
CA THR A 17 0.75 12.46 -6.90
C THR A 17 2.10 11.86 -6.51
N PRO A 18 2.18 11.08 -5.42
CA PRO A 18 3.42 10.40 -5.06
C PRO A 18 3.74 9.37 -6.15
N GLY A 19 5.01 9.30 -6.52
CA GLY A 19 5.49 8.36 -7.53
C GLY A 19 6.75 7.65 -7.05
N GLY A 20 7.40 6.93 -7.97
CA GLY A 20 8.64 6.21 -7.71
C GLY A 20 8.43 4.79 -7.19
N GLU A 21 9.55 4.12 -6.94
CA GLU A 21 9.60 2.74 -6.46
C GLU A 21 10.27 2.71 -5.09
N VAL A 22 9.70 1.94 -4.17
CA VAL A 22 10.27 1.67 -2.85
C VAL A 22 10.64 0.21 -2.82
N HIS A 23 11.95 -0.06 -2.82
CA HIS A 23 12.50 -1.40 -2.66
C HIS A 23 12.43 -1.80 -1.19
N LEU A 24 11.75 -2.90 -0.92
CA LEU A 24 11.64 -3.46 0.42
C LEU A 24 12.85 -4.33 0.72
N GLU A 25 13.31 -4.30 1.97
CA GLU A 25 14.43 -5.12 2.44
C GLU A 25 13.99 -6.59 2.60
N PRO A 26 14.89 -7.56 2.34
CA PRO A 26 14.60 -8.97 2.57
C PRO A 26 14.41 -9.27 4.07
N PRO A 27 13.56 -10.25 4.41
CA PRO A 27 13.45 -10.72 5.78
C PRO A 27 14.76 -11.39 6.24
N PRO A 28 15.06 -11.40 7.54
CA PRO A 28 16.27 -12.03 8.07
C PRO A 28 16.30 -13.53 7.77
N GLU A 29 17.51 -14.05 7.56
CA GLU A 29 17.76 -15.48 7.33
C GLU A 29 17.82 -16.25 8.66
N ILE A 30 17.43 -17.51 8.64
CA ILE A 30 17.55 -18.40 9.79
C ILE A 30 19.05 -18.73 9.95
N PRO A 31 19.66 -18.47 11.13
CA PRO A 31 21.06 -18.81 11.35
C PRO A 31 21.24 -20.31 11.15
N ARG A 32 22.10 -20.70 10.20
CA ARG A 32 22.38 -22.10 9.92
C ARG A 32 22.85 -22.77 11.21
N ASN A 33 22.10 -23.76 11.67
CA ASN A 33 22.53 -24.62 12.76
C ASN A 33 23.72 -25.43 12.25
N ILE A 34 24.94 -24.91 12.41
CA ILE A 34 26.14 -25.74 12.32
C ILE A 34 25.93 -26.83 13.37
N PRO A 35 25.75 -28.10 12.99
CA PRO A 35 25.55 -29.16 13.96
C PRO A 35 26.74 -29.10 14.91
N GLY A 36 26.49 -28.74 16.17
CA GLY A 36 27.53 -28.68 17.17
C GLY A 36 28.29 -29.98 17.10
N ASN A 37 29.62 -29.89 16.95
CA ASN A 37 30.48 -31.04 16.68
C ASN A 37 30.01 -32.21 17.53
N VAL A 38 29.67 -33.34 16.89
CA VAL A 38 29.26 -34.56 17.60
C VAL A 38 30.32 -34.89 18.67
N VAL A 39 31.59 -34.56 18.39
CA VAL A 39 32.70 -34.52 19.33
C VAL A 39 32.39 -33.70 20.60
N GLN A 40 31.90 -32.46 20.52
CA GLN A 40 31.54 -31.66 21.71
C GLN A 40 30.40 -32.27 22.54
N LYS A 41 29.48 -33.02 21.91
CA LYS A 41 28.40 -33.74 22.63
C LYS A 41 28.86 -35.06 23.23
N ILE A 42 29.79 -35.75 22.59
CA ILE A 42 30.31 -37.06 23.00
C ILE A 42 31.52 -36.94 23.95
N LEU A 43 32.30 -35.86 23.86
CA LEU A 43 33.48 -35.60 24.68
C LEU A 43 33.19 -35.71 26.19
N PRO A 44 32.06 -35.20 26.74
CA PRO A 44 31.73 -35.42 28.14
C PRO A 44 31.56 -36.89 28.52
N PHE A 45 30.91 -37.68 27.67
CA PHE A 45 30.71 -39.12 27.92
C PHE A 45 32.03 -39.88 27.84
N VAL A 46 32.86 -39.59 26.84
CA VAL A 46 34.21 -40.18 26.69
C VAL A 46 35.09 -39.82 27.88
N MET A 47 35.02 -38.58 28.35
CA MET A 47 35.82 -38.11 29.48
C MET A 47 35.33 -38.68 30.82
N ILE A 48 34.02 -38.83 31.04
CA ILE A 48 33.47 -39.53 32.22
C ILE A 48 33.88 -41.01 32.19
N LEU A 49 33.85 -41.65 31.01
CA LEU A 49 34.32 -43.03 30.88
C LEU A 49 35.83 -43.12 31.15
N ALA A 50 36.61 -42.14 30.71
CA ALA A 50 38.05 -42.05 30.97
C ALA A 50 38.36 -41.81 32.45
N THR A 51 37.60 -40.96 33.17
CA THR A 51 37.80 -40.75 34.60
C THR A 51 37.44 -41.98 35.41
N LEU A 52 36.32 -42.65 35.09
CA LEU A 52 35.93 -43.91 35.72
C LEU A 52 36.97 -45.02 35.45
N GLY A 53 37.46 -45.10 34.21
CA GLY A 53 38.53 -46.04 33.83
C GLY A 53 39.84 -45.76 34.57
N MET A 54 40.24 -44.50 34.70
CA MET A 54 41.44 -44.09 35.43
C MET A 54 41.31 -44.39 36.94
N VAL A 55 40.14 -44.15 37.54
CA VAL A 55 39.88 -44.48 38.96
C VAL A 55 39.92 -45.99 39.18
N ALA A 56 39.29 -46.79 38.32
CA ALA A 56 39.33 -48.25 38.41
C ALA A 56 40.73 -48.84 38.19
N PHE A 57 41.48 -48.30 37.22
CA PHE A 57 42.89 -48.64 37.00
C PHE A 57 43.74 -48.25 38.22
N MET A 58 43.48 -47.11 38.83
CA MET A 58 44.16 -46.70 40.05
C MET A 58 43.89 -47.67 41.19
N PHE A 59 42.64 -48.09 41.44
CA PHE A 59 42.33 -49.08 42.48
C PHE A 59 42.97 -50.45 42.25
N THR A 60 43.18 -50.85 41.00
CA THR A 60 43.83 -52.12 40.65
C THR A 60 45.36 -52.02 40.70
N ALA A 61 45.96 -50.95 40.17
CA ALA A 61 47.40 -50.66 40.27
C ALA A 61 47.86 -50.30 41.70
N MET A 62 46.94 -49.80 42.54
CA MET A 62 47.13 -49.51 43.97
C MET A 62 47.31 -50.76 44.82
N ARG A 63 46.90 -51.93 44.33
CA ARG A 63 47.12 -53.22 45.02
C ARG A 63 48.60 -53.59 45.10
N ASP A 64 49.43 -53.12 44.16
CA ASP A 64 50.82 -53.57 44.00
C ASP A 64 51.88 -52.55 44.48
N ARG A 65 51.51 -51.30 44.80
CA ARG A 65 52.45 -50.27 45.27
C ARG A 65 51.90 -49.51 46.48
N GLY A 66 52.24 -49.97 47.67
CA GLY A 66 51.87 -49.34 48.93
C GLY A 66 52.42 -47.92 49.08
N GLY A 67 51.53 -46.93 49.07
CA GLY A 67 51.83 -45.54 49.40
C GLY A 67 50.90 -44.55 48.71
N VAL A 68 50.00 -43.94 49.48
CA VAL A 68 49.09 -42.91 48.99
C VAL A 68 49.83 -41.58 48.97
N ASN A 69 50.21 -41.07 47.80
CA ASN A 69 50.60 -39.67 47.67
C ASN A 69 49.32 -38.86 47.37
N PRO A 70 48.84 -38.01 48.31
CA PRO A 70 47.59 -37.25 48.17
C PRO A 70 47.53 -36.38 46.90
N PHE A 71 48.69 -36.07 46.33
CA PHE A 71 48.83 -35.32 45.08
C PHE A 71 48.20 -36.05 43.87
N PHE A 72 48.20 -37.39 43.85
CA PHE A 72 47.60 -38.18 42.75
C PHE A 72 46.07 -38.23 42.80
N LEU A 73 45.45 -38.08 43.97
CA LEU A 73 43.99 -38.02 44.14
C LEU A 73 43.41 -36.65 43.76
N MET A 74 44.24 -35.62 43.64
CA MET A 74 43.82 -34.25 43.30
C MET A 74 43.51 -34.10 41.80
N MET A 75 44.18 -34.87 40.93
CA MET A 75 44.01 -34.78 39.47
C MET A 75 42.59 -35.13 38.98
N PRO A 76 41.98 -36.25 39.41
CA PRO A 76 40.59 -36.57 39.03
C PRO A 76 39.58 -35.53 39.54
N VAL A 77 39.82 -34.98 40.74
CA VAL A 77 38.93 -33.97 41.35
C VAL A 77 39.02 -32.64 40.60
N MET A 78 40.23 -32.18 40.27
CA MET A 78 40.43 -30.95 39.49
C MET A 78 39.82 -31.06 38.09
N MET A 79 39.89 -32.23 37.47
CA MET A 79 39.26 -32.50 36.17
C MET A 79 37.73 -32.41 36.26
N LEU A 80 37.11 -32.90 37.34
CA LEU A 80 35.67 -32.77 37.57
C LEU A 80 35.24 -31.31 37.83
N VAL A 81 36.04 -30.54 38.57
CA VAL A 81 35.77 -29.10 38.82
C VAL A 81 35.89 -28.28 37.53
N SER A 82 36.93 -28.53 36.73
CA SER A 82 37.11 -27.91 35.41
C SER A 82 35.96 -28.27 34.45
N MET A 83 35.43 -29.50 34.52
CA MET A 83 34.27 -29.92 33.75
C MET A 83 33.00 -29.16 34.18
N GLY A 84 32.78 -28.97 35.48
CA GLY A 84 31.68 -28.16 36.00
C GLY A 84 31.70 -26.72 35.47
N GLY A 85 32.89 -26.11 35.42
CA GLY A 85 33.08 -24.78 34.83
C GLY A 85 32.77 -24.71 33.32
N MET A 86 33.19 -25.72 32.56
CA MET A 86 32.94 -25.78 31.11
C MET A 86 31.47 -26.03 30.77
N PHE A 87 30.77 -26.88 31.53
CA PHE A 87 29.33 -27.15 31.35
C PHE A 87 28.45 -25.95 31.67
N LEU A 88 28.79 -25.19 32.73
CA LEU A 88 28.10 -23.95 33.07
C LEU A 88 28.32 -22.85 32.01
N GLY A 89 29.43 -22.89 31.27
CA GLY A 89 29.72 -21.98 30.16
C GLY A 89 29.09 -22.38 28.81
N GLY A 90 29.07 -23.68 28.49
CA GLY A 90 28.70 -24.20 27.17
C GLY A 90 27.20 -24.18 26.85
N GLY A 91 26.32 -24.16 27.85
CA GLY A 91 24.86 -24.17 27.65
C GLY A 91 24.25 -22.84 27.17
N ARG A 92 25.01 -21.74 27.18
CA ARG A 92 24.48 -20.38 26.91
C ARG A 92 24.34 -20.03 25.42
N GLY A 93 25.04 -20.72 24.52
CA GLY A 93 25.04 -20.38 23.09
C GLY A 93 23.68 -20.54 22.40
N GLY A 94 22.85 -21.50 22.83
CA GLY A 94 21.52 -21.72 22.26
C GLY A 94 20.48 -20.66 22.67
N ALA A 95 20.55 -20.18 23.91
CA ALA A 95 19.66 -19.12 24.40
C ALA A 95 20.03 -17.76 23.77
N GLN A 96 21.34 -17.49 23.61
CA GLN A 96 21.83 -16.26 22.99
C GLN A 96 21.42 -16.16 21.51
N LYS A 97 21.57 -17.24 20.72
CA LYS A 97 21.13 -17.28 19.31
C LYS A 97 19.62 -17.08 19.15
N LYS A 98 18.81 -17.64 20.05
CA LYS A 98 17.35 -17.41 20.04
C LYS A 98 16.99 -15.96 20.39
N ALA A 99 17.74 -15.34 21.29
CA ALA A 99 17.53 -13.94 21.66
C ALA A 99 17.90 -13.00 20.50
N GLU A 100 19.03 -13.24 19.84
CA GLU A 100 19.49 -12.50 18.65
C GLU A 100 18.45 -12.55 17.52
N MET A 101 17.98 -13.75 17.14
CA MET A 101 16.90 -13.90 16.14
C MET A 101 15.60 -13.18 16.55
N ASN A 102 15.28 -13.14 17.85
CA ASN A 102 14.10 -12.42 18.31
C ASN A 102 14.27 -10.91 18.19
N GLU A 103 15.48 -10.37 18.40
CA GLU A 103 15.78 -8.96 18.16
C GLU A 103 15.75 -8.63 16.67
N ASP A 104 16.35 -9.44 15.80
CA ASP A 104 16.30 -9.25 14.34
C ASP A 104 14.84 -9.21 13.84
N ARG A 105 14.00 -10.11 14.36
CA ARG A 105 12.56 -10.11 14.04
C ARG A 105 11.88 -8.82 14.51
N LYS A 106 12.17 -8.35 15.72
CA LYS A 106 11.59 -7.10 16.25
C LYS A 106 11.99 -5.91 15.38
N ASP A 107 13.26 -5.84 15.00
CA ASP A 107 13.80 -4.76 14.18
C ASP A 107 13.18 -4.77 12.79
N TYR A 108 13.04 -5.93 12.16
CA TYR A 108 12.38 -6.07 10.87
C TYR A 108 10.88 -5.70 10.93
N LEU A 109 10.16 -6.11 11.98
CA LEU A 109 8.77 -5.70 12.18
C LEU A 109 8.64 -4.19 12.43
N ARG A 110 9.61 -3.57 13.11
CA ARG A 110 9.68 -2.12 13.29
C ARG A 110 9.89 -1.41 11.95
N TYR A 111 10.79 -1.93 11.11
CA TYR A 111 11.01 -1.46 9.74
C TYR A 111 9.70 -1.52 8.92
N LEU A 112 8.99 -2.65 8.91
CA LEU A 112 7.69 -2.76 8.23
C LEU A 112 6.65 -1.77 8.79
N GLY A 113 6.69 -1.50 10.10
CA GLY A 113 5.87 -0.47 10.75
C GLY A 113 6.14 0.94 10.19
N GLN A 114 7.41 1.30 10.00
CA GLN A 114 7.80 2.58 9.39
C GLN A 114 7.41 2.64 7.91
N MET A 115 7.61 1.55 7.15
CA MET A 115 7.20 1.47 5.75
C MET A 115 5.69 1.59 5.58
N ARG A 116 4.91 1.10 6.53
CA ARG A 116 3.45 1.27 6.55
C ARG A 116 3.03 2.71 6.69
N GLU A 117 3.66 3.49 7.56
CA GLU A 117 3.31 4.91 7.67
C GLU A 117 3.67 5.67 6.39
N ARG A 118 4.82 5.37 5.77
CA ARG A 118 5.19 5.94 4.47
C ARG A 118 4.19 5.56 3.37
N ALA A 119 3.76 4.30 3.32
CA ALA A 119 2.75 3.84 2.37
C ALA A 119 1.41 4.55 2.59
N HIS A 120 0.94 4.67 3.84
CA HIS A 120 -0.28 5.39 4.17
C HIS A 120 -0.20 6.88 3.83
N GLN A 121 0.95 7.52 4.04
CA GLN A 121 1.16 8.89 3.61
C GLN A 121 1.02 9.02 2.08
N ALA A 122 1.67 8.14 1.32
CA ALA A 122 1.53 8.12 -0.14
C ALA A 122 0.07 7.84 -0.57
N MET A 123 -0.66 6.98 0.14
CA MET A 123 -2.09 6.77 -0.10
C MET A 123 -2.92 8.06 0.09
N ARG A 124 -2.65 8.81 1.16
CA ARG A 124 -3.34 10.09 1.45
C ARG A 124 -3.04 11.12 0.37
N GLU A 125 -1.78 11.24 -0.06
CA GLU A 125 -1.36 12.17 -1.11
C GLU A 125 -1.97 11.80 -2.47
N GLN A 126 -2.00 10.51 -2.83
CA GLN A 126 -2.67 10.02 -4.04
C GLN A 126 -4.18 10.30 -4.01
N HIS A 127 -4.84 10.06 -2.86
CA HIS A 127 -6.26 10.36 -2.68
C HIS A 127 -6.53 11.86 -2.83
N ALA A 128 -5.72 12.71 -2.18
CA ALA A 128 -5.87 14.16 -2.28
C ALA A 128 -5.67 14.67 -3.72
N ALA A 129 -4.69 14.13 -4.45
CA ALA A 129 -4.46 14.48 -5.85
C ALA A 129 -5.63 14.08 -6.76
N LEU A 130 -6.14 12.85 -6.62
CA LEU A 130 -7.27 12.37 -7.43
C LEU A 130 -8.59 13.05 -7.06
N GLU A 131 -8.86 13.29 -5.78
CA GLU A 131 -10.06 14.01 -5.33
C GLU A 131 -10.01 15.49 -5.74
N TRP A 132 -8.82 16.11 -5.79
CA TRP A 132 -8.68 17.46 -6.34
C TRP A 132 -9.11 17.51 -7.80
N VAL A 133 -8.63 16.57 -8.62
CA VAL A 133 -8.95 16.54 -10.07
C VAL A 133 -10.38 16.06 -10.33
N HIS A 134 -10.86 15.08 -9.57
CA HIS A 134 -12.16 14.44 -9.71
C HIS A 134 -12.97 14.57 -8.40
N PRO A 135 -13.45 15.78 -8.06
CA PRO A 135 -14.13 16.04 -6.79
C PRO A 135 -15.46 15.28 -6.69
N HIS A 136 -15.90 15.05 -5.45
CA HIS A 136 -17.21 14.49 -5.17
C HIS A 136 -18.32 15.39 -5.75
N PRO A 137 -19.41 14.83 -6.34
CA PRO A 137 -20.48 15.62 -6.94
C PRO A 137 -21.10 16.68 -6.02
N SER A 138 -21.20 16.39 -4.71
CA SER A 138 -21.72 17.36 -3.74
C SER A 138 -20.84 18.60 -3.55
N THR A 139 -19.54 18.51 -3.86
CA THR A 139 -18.57 19.61 -3.71
C THR A 139 -18.56 20.53 -4.93
N LEU A 140 -19.14 20.12 -6.06
CA LEU A 140 -19.15 20.89 -7.31
C LEU A 140 -19.79 22.28 -7.16
N LEU A 141 -20.81 22.42 -6.29
CA LEU A 141 -21.44 23.71 -6.00
C LEU A 141 -20.45 24.72 -5.42
N THR A 142 -19.47 24.28 -4.64
CA THR A 142 -18.42 25.16 -4.08
C THR A 142 -17.40 25.59 -5.13
N ILE A 143 -17.27 24.82 -6.21
CA ILE A 143 -16.36 25.12 -7.31
C ILE A 143 -16.99 26.14 -8.25
N ALA A 144 -18.31 26.09 -8.46
CA ALA A 144 -19.03 27.06 -9.27
C ALA A 144 -18.83 28.49 -8.73
N GLY A 145 -18.42 29.41 -9.60
CA GLY A 145 -18.09 30.79 -9.23
C GLY A 145 -16.72 31.00 -8.55
N SER A 146 -16.04 29.92 -8.16
CA SER A 146 -14.68 29.99 -7.62
C SER A 146 -13.62 30.16 -8.72
N ARG A 147 -12.36 30.37 -8.33
CA ARG A 147 -11.20 30.35 -9.24
C ARG A 147 -10.97 29.00 -9.94
N ARG A 148 -11.61 27.92 -9.46
CA ARG A 148 -11.54 26.57 -10.04
C ARG A 148 -12.67 26.29 -11.04
N MET A 149 -13.63 27.20 -11.19
CA MET A 149 -14.66 27.08 -12.22
C MET A 149 -14.00 27.10 -13.60
N TRP A 150 -14.36 26.14 -14.44
CA TRP A 150 -13.82 26.01 -15.80
C TRP A 150 -12.29 25.98 -15.85
N GLU A 151 -11.65 25.28 -14.90
CA GLU A 151 -10.19 25.23 -14.80
C GLU A 151 -9.53 24.35 -15.89
N ARG A 152 -10.25 23.38 -16.46
CA ARG A 152 -9.71 22.46 -17.48
C ARG A 152 -9.64 23.11 -18.85
N ARG A 153 -8.61 22.76 -19.61
CA ARG A 153 -8.37 23.22 -20.99
C ARG A 153 -8.28 22.03 -21.94
N ALA A 154 -8.56 22.26 -23.23
CA ALA A 154 -8.48 21.23 -24.27
C ALA A 154 -7.08 20.57 -24.39
N SER A 155 -6.02 21.28 -23.99
CA SER A 155 -4.64 20.78 -23.95
C SER A 155 -4.31 19.93 -22.72
N ASP A 156 -5.17 19.93 -21.69
CA ASP A 156 -4.91 19.20 -20.45
C ASP A 156 -5.20 17.70 -20.62
N LYS A 157 -4.41 16.87 -19.94
CA LYS A 157 -4.54 15.40 -20.02
C LYS A 157 -5.87 14.89 -19.45
N ASP A 158 -6.46 15.61 -18.50
CA ASP A 158 -7.72 15.27 -17.83
C ASP A 158 -8.95 15.96 -18.46
N PHE A 159 -8.77 16.63 -19.61
CA PHE A 159 -9.89 17.17 -20.38
C PHE A 159 -10.87 16.05 -20.74
N MET A 160 -12.18 16.29 -20.57
CA MET A 160 -13.24 15.30 -20.83
C MET A 160 -13.14 13.99 -20.01
N HIS A 161 -12.38 13.99 -18.90
CA HIS A 161 -12.38 12.87 -17.96
C HIS A 161 -13.41 13.08 -16.85
N LEU A 162 -14.45 12.24 -16.78
CA LEU A 162 -15.54 12.37 -15.82
C LEU A 162 -15.49 11.25 -14.78
N ARG A 163 -15.74 11.60 -13.52
CA ARG A 163 -15.82 10.66 -12.39
C ARG A 163 -17.08 9.81 -12.55
N VAL A 164 -16.92 8.50 -12.45
CA VAL A 164 -18.00 7.51 -12.55
C VAL A 164 -18.22 6.74 -11.27
N GLY A 165 -17.36 6.92 -10.26
CA GLY A 165 -17.52 6.25 -8.98
C GLY A 165 -16.23 6.19 -8.19
N LEU A 166 -16.21 5.27 -7.25
CA LEU A 166 -15.07 4.95 -6.41
C LEU A 166 -14.61 3.52 -6.72
N SER A 167 -13.31 3.30 -6.84
CA SER A 167 -12.76 1.96 -6.99
C SER A 167 -11.41 1.82 -6.29
N SER A 168 -10.82 0.63 -6.36
CA SER A 168 -9.49 0.38 -5.82
C SER A 168 -8.45 0.50 -6.93
N HIS A 169 -7.45 1.37 -6.75
CA HIS A 169 -6.34 1.53 -7.68
C HIS A 169 -5.04 1.05 -7.02
N ARG A 170 -4.01 0.79 -7.83
CA ARG A 170 -2.68 0.53 -7.29
C ARG A 170 -2.12 1.78 -6.63
N LEU A 171 -1.32 1.58 -5.57
CA LEU A 171 -0.54 2.66 -4.97
C LEU A 171 0.41 3.23 -6.04
N ALA A 172 0.41 4.55 -6.19
CA ALA A 172 1.21 5.24 -7.18
C ALA A 172 2.72 5.13 -6.90
N THR A 173 3.11 5.05 -5.62
CA THR A 173 4.42 4.58 -5.19
C THR A 173 4.45 3.06 -5.20
N ARG A 174 5.23 2.47 -6.10
CA ARG A 174 5.29 1.02 -6.25
C ARG A 174 6.11 0.40 -5.11
N LEU A 175 5.50 -0.48 -4.34
CA LEU A 175 6.20 -1.33 -3.37
C LEU A 175 6.80 -2.53 -4.12
N VAL A 176 8.14 -2.55 -4.26
CA VAL A 176 8.86 -3.61 -4.96
C VAL A 176 9.33 -4.63 -3.92
N PRO A 177 8.81 -5.87 -3.94
CA PRO A 177 9.28 -6.91 -3.04
C PRO A 177 10.74 -7.27 -3.35
N PRO A 178 11.54 -7.63 -2.33
CA PRO A 178 12.93 -8.03 -2.52
C PRO A 178 13.03 -9.33 -3.32
N GLN A 179 14.14 -9.49 -4.03
CA GLN A 179 14.56 -10.80 -4.54
C GLN A 179 15.22 -11.55 -3.38
N THR A 180 14.59 -12.62 -2.91
CA THR A 180 15.09 -13.42 -1.78
C THR A 180 15.66 -14.75 -2.27
N GLY A 181 16.59 -15.32 -1.50
CA GLY A 181 17.02 -16.71 -1.66
C GLY A 181 15.90 -17.74 -1.42
N PRO A 182 16.24 -19.04 -1.32
CA PRO A 182 15.27 -20.10 -1.05
C PRO A 182 14.40 -19.79 0.19
N VAL A 183 13.08 -19.98 0.07
CA VAL A 183 12.11 -19.63 1.13
C VAL A 183 12.39 -20.40 2.44
N ASP A 184 13.02 -21.56 2.35
CA ASP A 184 13.36 -22.42 3.47
C ASP A 184 14.48 -21.85 4.37
N GLU A 185 15.26 -20.89 3.86
CA GLU A 185 16.33 -20.23 4.61
C GLU A 185 15.86 -18.94 5.29
N LEU A 186 14.63 -18.46 5.03
CA LEU A 186 14.11 -17.21 5.56
C LEU A 186 13.33 -17.40 6.86
N GLU A 187 13.36 -16.42 7.75
CA GLU A 187 12.57 -16.44 8.97
C GLU A 187 11.06 -16.36 8.63
N PRO A 188 10.24 -17.33 9.08
CA PRO A 188 8.88 -17.49 8.59
C PRO A 188 7.92 -16.37 9.01
N ILE A 189 8.10 -15.79 10.20
CA ILE A 189 7.21 -14.74 10.72
C ILE A 189 7.42 -13.44 9.95
N SER A 190 8.67 -13.05 9.73
CA SER A 190 9.10 -11.86 8.99
C SER A 190 8.72 -11.97 7.52
N THR A 191 8.90 -13.15 6.93
CA THR A 191 8.46 -13.44 5.55
C THR A 191 6.94 -13.30 5.41
N LEU A 192 6.18 -13.86 6.35
CA LEU A 192 4.72 -13.72 6.36
C LEU A 192 4.29 -12.25 6.55
N ALA A 193 4.96 -11.53 7.46
CA ALA A 193 4.70 -10.11 7.72
C ALA A 193 4.93 -9.26 6.47
N LEU A 194 6.05 -9.46 5.76
CA LEU A 194 6.35 -8.78 4.50
C LEU A 194 5.30 -9.06 3.41
N ARG A 195 4.89 -10.33 3.24
CA ARG A 195 3.85 -10.71 2.27
C ARG A 195 2.52 -10.05 2.60
N ARG A 196 2.11 -10.04 3.87
CA ARG A 196 0.88 -9.39 4.33
C ARG A 196 0.95 -7.87 4.14
N PHE A 197 2.08 -7.26 4.49
CA PHE A 197 2.35 -5.84 4.29
C PHE A 197 2.18 -5.44 2.82
N THR A 198 2.85 -6.16 1.91
CA THR A 198 2.83 -5.86 0.47
C THR A 198 1.41 -6.00 -0.09
N ARG A 199 0.69 -7.07 0.26
CA ARG A 199 -0.70 -7.26 -0.18
C ARG A 199 -1.63 -6.17 0.33
N ALA A 200 -1.54 -5.82 1.62
CA ALA A 200 -2.42 -4.83 2.23
C ALA A 200 -2.18 -3.41 1.72
N ASN A 201 -0.92 -3.05 1.43
CA ASN A 201 -0.54 -1.67 1.09
C ASN A 201 -0.32 -1.42 -0.40
N SER A 202 -0.46 -2.44 -1.26
CA SER A 202 -0.32 -2.28 -2.71
C SER A 202 -1.52 -1.63 -3.40
N LEU A 203 -2.67 -1.59 -2.73
CA LEU A 203 -3.93 -1.05 -3.26
C LEU A 203 -4.45 0.06 -2.37
N VAL A 204 -4.92 1.13 -3.00
CA VAL A 204 -5.61 2.25 -2.36
C VAL A 204 -7.08 2.13 -2.71
N ARG A 205 -7.92 1.97 -1.69
CA ARG A 205 -9.37 1.81 -1.84
C ARG A 205 -10.04 3.17 -1.93
N ASN A 206 -11.27 3.18 -2.44
CA ASN A 206 -12.16 4.34 -2.49
C ASN A 206 -11.57 5.54 -3.24
N LEU A 207 -10.82 5.31 -4.32
CA LEU A 207 -10.30 6.39 -5.15
C LEU A 207 -11.30 6.78 -6.26
N PRO A 208 -11.46 8.08 -6.55
CA PRO A 208 -12.24 8.56 -7.68
C PRO A 208 -11.76 7.87 -8.96
N THR A 209 -12.70 7.23 -9.64
CA THR A 209 -12.45 6.56 -10.91
C THR A 209 -13.14 7.31 -12.01
N GLN A 210 -12.43 7.53 -13.10
CA GLN A 210 -12.84 8.35 -14.21
C GLN A 210 -12.89 7.57 -15.51
N ILE A 211 -13.71 8.03 -16.44
CA ILE A 211 -13.70 7.60 -17.84
C ILE A 211 -13.38 8.81 -18.71
N SER A 212 -12.65 8.57 -19.80
CA SER A 212 -12.44 9.59 -20.83
C SER A 212 -13.60 9.54 -21.83
N VAL A 213 -14.49 10.53 -21.77
CA VAL A 213 -15.68 10.56 -22.66
C VAL A 213 -15.26 10.76 -24.12
N ARG A 214 -14.13 11.44 -24.36
CA ARG A 214 -13.57 11.65 -25.70
C ARG A 214 -13.15 10.33 -26.38
N GLY A 215 -12.88 9.28 -25.61
CA GLY A 215 -12.51 7.97 -26.14
C GLY A 215 -13.67 7.16 -26.71
N PHE A 216 -14.91 7.61 -26.54
CA PHE A 216 -16.10 6.86 -26.93
C PHE A 216 -17.01 7.72 -27.81
N ALA A 217 -17.59 7.11 -28.86
CA ALA A 217 -18.58 7.77 -29.70
C ALA A 217 -19.94 7.92 -28.98
N ALA A 218 -20.28 6.96 -28.11
CA ALA A 218 -21.49 6.97 -27.31
C ALA A 218 -21.27 6.22 -25.99
N ILE A 219 -21.98 6.65 -24.95
CA ILE A 219 -21.99 6.01 -23.64
C ILE A 219 -23.46 5.72 -23.29
N SER A 220 -23.78 4.45 -23.07
CA SER A 220 -25.12 4.03 -22.63
C SER A 220 -25.11 3.70 -21.15
N LEU A 221 -26.13 4.16 -20.43
CA LEU A 221 -26.31 3.95 -19.00
C LEU A 221 -27.51 3.02 -18.80
N ASN A 222 -27.25 1.83 -18.25
CA ASN A 222 -28.26 0.80 -18.04
C ASN A 222 -28.50 0.58 -16.56
N GLY A 223 -29.75 0.43 -16.16
CA GLY A 223 -30.15 0.19 -14.78
C GLY A 223 -31.50 0.80 -14.45
N GLU A 224 -31.79 0.90 -13.16
CA GLU A 224 -32.99 1.56 -12.67
C GLU A 224 -32.98 3.05 -13.02
N ARG A 225 -34.13 3.56 -13.49
CA ARG A 225 -34.26 4.91 -14.04
C ARG A 225 -33.76 5.99 -13.09
N GLU A 226 -34.11 5.90 -11.81
CA GLU A 226 -33.72 6.90 -10.81
C GLU A 226 -32.20 6.97 -10.61
N HIS A 227 -31.55 5.81 -10.50
CA HIS A 227 -30.09 5.71 -10.39
C HIS A 227 -29.38 6.22 -11.65
N VAL A 228 -29.87 5.83 -12.83
CA VAL A 228 -29.30 6.28 -14.12
C VAL A 228 -29.41 7.80 -14.27
N LEU A 229 -30.57 8.38 -13.99
CA LEU A 229 -30.75 9.83 -14.08
C LEU A 229 -29.89 10.58 -13.06
N SER A 230 -29.81 10.08 -11.83
CA SER A 230 -28.96 10.69 -10.79
C SER A 230 -27.48 10.65 -11.18
N PHE A 231 -27.03 9.52 -11.72
CA PHE A 231 -25.67 9.35 -12.21
C PHE A 231 -25.36 10.25 -13.43
N ALA A 232 -26.25 10.28 -14.41
CA ALA A 232 -26.10 11.13 -15.61
C ALA A 232 -26.06 12.62 -15.23
N ARG A 233 -26.90 13.07 -14.29
CA ARG A 233 -26.87 14.43 -13.76
C ARG A 233 -25.57 14.75 -13.03
N ALA A 234 -25.04 13.81 -12.24
CA ALA A 234 -23.76 14.00 -11.55
C ALA A 234 -22.59 14.13 -12.54
N MET A 235 -22.54 13.28 -13.57
CA MET A 235 -21.56 13.38 -14.65
C MET A 235 -21.68 14.70 -15.41
N LEU A 236 -22.92 15.10 -15.76
CA LEU A 236 -23.16 16.35 -16.47
C LEU A 236 -22.79 17.57 -15.63
N ALA A 237 -23.15 17.58 -14.34
CA ALA A 237 -22.76 18.63 -13.40
C ALA A 237 -21.24 18.76 -13.32
N GLN A 238 -20.51 17.64 -13.20
CA GLN A 238 -19.05 17.68 -13.18
C GLN A 238 -18.47 18.23 -14.50
N LEU A 239 -19.03 17.82 -15.64
CA LEU A 239 -18.61 18.30 -16.96
C LEU A 239 -18.73 19.83 -17.05
N VAL A 240 -19.90 20.37 -16.75
CA VAL A 240 -20.22 21.80 -16.94
C VAL A 240 -19.58 22.70 -15.89
N THR A 241 -19.25 22.18 -14.70
CA THR A 241 -18.52 22.93 -13.68
C THR A 241 -17.02 23.06 -14.01
N LEU A 242 -16.41 22.03 -14.61
CA LEU A 242 -14.97 21.97 -14.84
C LEU A 242 -14.51 22.41 -16.25
N HIS A 243 -15.43 22.50 -17.22
CA HIS A 243 -15.14 22.90 -18.60
C HIS A 243 -15.93 24.14 -18.98
N SER A 244 -15.34 25.03 -19.79
CA SER A 244 -16.00 26.24 -20.26
C SER A 244 -17.09 25.93 -21.30
N PRO A 245 -18.17 26.73 -21.38
CA PRO A 245 -19.13 26.65 -22.48
C PRO A 245 -18.51 26.95 -23.86
N GLU A 246 -17.33 27.57 -23.92
CA GLU A 246 -16.56 27.74 -25.16
C GLU A 246 -15.89 26.44 -25.64
N ASP A 247 -15.60 25.53 -24.71
CA ASP A 247 -14.88 24.29 -24.99
C ASP A 247 -15.85 23.09 -25.15
N VAL A 248 -17.00 23.12 -24.47
CA VAL A 248 -17.98 22.04 -24.41
C VAL A 248 -19.39 22.60 -24.46
N LEU A 249 -20.21 22.04 -25.35
CA LEU A 249 -21.64 22.31 -25.44
C LEU A 249 -22.46 21.10 -24.97
N VAL A 250 -23.65 21.37 -24.45
CA VAL A 250 -24.59 20.35 -23.93
C VAL A 250 -25.92 20.49 -24.65
N ALA A 251 -26.32 19.45 -25.36
CA ALA A 251 -27.65 19.35 -25.95
C ALA A 251 -28.45 18.23 -25.29
N VAL A 252 -29.75 18.43 -25.10
CA VAL A 252 -30.65 17.44 -24.50
C VAL A 252 -31.83 17.18 -25.43
N ALA A 253 -31.96 15.93 -25.87
CA ALA A 253 -33.16 15.45 -26.53
C ALA A 253 -34.00 14.62 -25.55
N SER A 254 -35.21 15.07 -25.23
CA SER A 254 -36.08 14.42 -24.25
C SER A 254 -37.56 14.69 -24.52
N ALA A 255 -38.37 13.62 -24.56
CA ALA A 255 -39.80 13.67 -24.83
C ALA A 255 -40.66 13.37 -23.59
N GLY A 256 -41.90 13.89 -23.60
CA GLY A 256 -42.91 13.59 -22.59
C GLY A 256 -42.48 13.94 -21.16
N LYS A 257 -42.70 13.01 -20.22
CA LYS A 257 -42.39 13.21 -18.79
C LYS A 257 -40.90 13.43 -18.52
N ALA A 258 -40.02 12.87 -19.37
CA ALA A 258 -38.58 12.99 -19.22
C ALA A 258 -38.07 14.43 -19.44
N LYS A 259 -38.88 15.34 -20.02
CA LYS A 259 -38.50 16.76 -20.16
C LYS A 259 -38.32 17.44 -18.81
N ARG A 260 -39.16 17.08 -17.82
CA ARG A 260 -39.08 17.62 -16.44
C ARG A 260 -37.78 17.21 -15.76
N ASP A 261 -37.27 16.01 -16.06
CA ASP A 261 -36.02 15.49 -15.49
C ASP A 261 -34.77 16.29 -15.89
N TRP A 262 -34.85 17.05 -17.00
CA TRP A 262 -33.74 17.81 -17.57
C TRP A 262 -34.02 19.30 -17.66
N GLU A 263 -35.13 19.78 -17.09
CA GLU A 263 -35.53 21.19 -17.16
C GLU A 263 -34.42 22.12 -16.66
N TRP A 264 -33.62 21.65 -15.69
CA TRP A 264 -32.53 22.42 -15.11
C TRP A 264 -31.41 22.79 -16.07
N VAL A 265 -31.25 22.04 -17.17
CA VAL A 265 -30.22 22.30 -18.19
C VAL A 265 -30.45 23.66 -18.89
N LYS A 266 -31.68 24.17 -18.90
CA LYS A 266 -32.04 25.46 -19.53
C LYS A 266 -31.32 26.68 -18.95
N TRP A 267 -30.77 26.54 -17.73
CA TRP A 267 -30.01 27.58 -17.03
C TRP A 267 -28.50 27.49 -17.27
N LEU A 268 -28.01 26.39 -17.84
CA LEU A 268 -26.59 26.20 -18.09
C LEU A 268 -26.15 27.03 -19.30
N PRO A 269 -25.01 27.74 -19.23
CA PRO A 269 -24.46 28.44 -20.39
C PRO A 269 -24.04 27.46 -21.50
N HIS A 270 -23.65 26.22 -21.15
CA HIS A 270 -23.30 25.16 -22.11
C HIS A 270 -24.46 24.70 -22.98
N ALA A 271 -25.70 24.96 -22.56
CA ALA A 271 -26.89 24.61 -23.31
C ALA A 271 -27.38 25.73 -24.25
N GLN A 272 -26.64 26.83 -24.36
CA GLN A 272 -26.96 27.93 -25.25
C GLN A 272 -26.30 27.73 -26.61
N HIS A 273 -27.05 27.94 -27.69
CA HIS A 273 -26.53 27.83 -29.04
C HIS A 273 -25.54 28.98 -29.30
N PRO A 274 -24.35 28.72 -29.88
CA PRO A 274 -23.31 29.74 -30.04
C PRO A 274 -23.72 30.88 -30.98
N THR A 275 -24.59 30.61 -31.95
CA THR A 275 -24.95 31.57 -33.02
C THR A 275 -26.44 31.85 -33.19
N LEU A 276 -27.32 31.04 -32.60
CA LEU A 276 -28.77 31.15 -32.82
C LEU A 276 -29.42 31.75 -31.59
N THR A 277 -30.43 32.59 -31.83
CA THR A 277 -31.17 33.30 -30.78
C THR A 277 -32.67 33.06 -30.95
N ASP A 278 -33.38 32.98 -29.83
CA ASP A 278 -34.82 33.00 -29.76
C ASP A 278 -35.32 34.38 -29.24
N GLY A 279 -36.63 34.54 -29.08
CA GLY A 279 -37.21 35.81 -28.60
C GLY A 279 -36.83 36.20 -27.17
N ILE A 280 -36.11 35.36 -26.43
CA ILE A 280 -35.75 35.57 -25.01
C ILE A 280 -34.24 35.45 -24.75
N GLY A 281 -33.41 35.25 -25.77
CA GLY A 281 -31.95 35.19 -25.67
C GLY A 281 -31.32 34.20 -26.66
N GLN A 282 -30.18 33.60 -26.28
CA GLN A 282 -29.60 32.51 -27.07
C GLN A 282 -30.50 31.27 -27.04
N LEU A 283 -30.68 30.65 -28.20
CA LEU A 283 -31.50 29.46 -28.37
C LEU A 283 -30.99 28.35 -27.46
N ARG A 284 -31.87 27.72 -26.69
CA ARG A 284 -31.50 26.59 -25.82
C ARG A 284 -31.49 25.30 -26.63
N MET A 285 -30.39 24.54 -26.55
CA MET A 285 -30.21 23.23 -27.19
C MET A 285 -30.97 22.12 -26.45
N MET A 286 -32.28 22.28 -26.33
CA MET A 286 -33.20 21.33 -25.71
C MET A 286 -34.34 21.03 -26.67
N ALA A 287 -34.44 19.80 -27.14
CA ALA A 287 -35.41 19.35 -28.14
C ALA A 287 -36.19 18.12 -27.66
N SER A 288 -37.32 17.82 -28.29
CA SER A 288 -38.08 16.58 -28.05
C SER A 288 -37.51 15.38 -28.81
N SER A 289 -36.73 15.62 -29.86
CA SER A 289 -36.11 14.63 -30.74
C SER A 289 -34.68 15.05 -31.07
N LEU A 290 -33.87 14.08 -31.53
CA LEU A 290 -32.54 14.33 -32.12
C LEU A 290 -32.60 14.68 -33.61
N GLN A 291 -33.78 14.52 -34.23
CA GLN A 291 -34.10 14.98 -35.58
C GLN A 291 -34.45 16.45 -35.57
#